data_AF-A0A1S3I5H9-F1
#
_entry.id   AF-A0A1S3I5H9-F1
#
_cell.length_a   1.000
_cell.length_b   1.000
_cell.length_c   1.000
_cell.angle_alpha   90.00
_cell.angle_beta   90.00
_cell.angle_gamma   90.00
#
_symmetry.space_group_name_H-M   'P 1'
#
loop_
_entity.id
_entity.type
_entity.pdbx_description
1 polymer ?
#
loop_
_entity_poly.entity_id
_entity_poly.type
_entity_poly.pdbx_seq_one_letter_code
_entity_poly.pdbx_strand_id
1 'polypeptide(L)'
;MAAPRGDRPSLVPVNLMEKICFKYIPMAGGASYGAMCINMMQPSVFKSIYGSWEVAATHGCWLKAHIGVGLYLYSRNVMKQADMYHRIAYSVFGSVIFNFGSVLLWGYSKLILPDNTAVRVLFGLSTAVALVAVGMDYIKFVDSKVGNKLE
;
A
#
# COMPACT_ATOMS: atom_id res chain seq x y z
N MET A 1 23.40 13.49 -49.59
CA MET A 1 24.20 12.91 -48.48
C MET A 1 23.44 13.18 -47.19
N ALA A 2 22.58 12.24 -46.76
CA ALA A 2 21.72 12.41 -45.60
C ALA A 2 22.33 11.68 -44.40
N ALA A 3 22.50 12.38 -43.28
CA ALA A 3 23.05 11.81 -42.04
C ALA A 3 22.10 10.75 -41.46
N PRO A 4 22.61 9.63 -40.91
CA PRO A 4 21.77 8.64 -40.25
C PRO A 4 21.15 9.24 -38.98
N ARG A 5 19.81 9.17 -38.88
CA ARG A 5 19.08 9.49 -37.65
C ARG A 5 19.54 8.53 -36.57
N GLY A 6 20.27 9.05 -35.58
CA GLY A 6 20.66 8.28 -34.40
C GLY A 6 19.43 7.80 -33.66
N ASP A 7 19.30 6.48 -33.52
CA ASP A 7 18.39 5.86 -32.57
C ASP A 7 18.74 6.39 -31.17
N ARG A 8 17.80 7.11 -30.56
CA ARG A 8 17.91 7.46 -29.15
C ARG A 8 17.70 6.15 -28.37
N PRO A 9 18.64 5.74 -27.50
CA PRO A 9 18.38 4.59 -26.64
C PRO A 9 17.18 4.92 -25.75
N SER A 10 16.13 4.12 -25.83
CA SER A 10 15.06 4.11 -24.84
C SER A 10 15.67 3.62 -23.52
N LEU A 11 16.12 4.58 -22.71
CA LEU A 11 17.06 4.42 -21.59
C LEU A 11 16.55 3.64 -20.37
N VAL A 12 15.39 3.01 -20.43
CA VAL A 12 14.95 2.05 -19.41
C VAL A 12 14.12 0.97 -20.10
N PRO A 13 14.47 -0.33 -19.96
CA PRO A 13 13.59 -1.38 -20.47
C PRO A 13 12.24 -1.24 -19.78
N VAL A 14 11.15 -1.17 -20.55
CA VAL A 14 9.76 -1.00 -20.08
C VAL A 14 9.44 -1.96 -18.92
N ASN A 15 10.03 -3.15 -18.98
CA ASN A 15 9.97 -4.21 -17.97
C ASN A 15 10.48 -3.80 -16.57
N LEU A 16 11.40 -2.83 -16.45
CA LEU A 16 11.92 -2.35 -15.17
C LEU A 16 10.98 -1.33 -14.54
N MET A 17 10.45 -0.38 -15.30
CA MET A 17 9.47 0.59 -14.79
C MET A 17 8.19 -0.10 -14.34
N GLU A 18 7.72 -1.11 -15.08
CA GLU A 18 6.56 -1.91 -14.68
C GLU A 18 6.83 -2.66 -13.36
N LYS A 19 8.01 -3.25 -13.19
CA LYS A 19 8.41 -3.90 -11.92
C LYS A 19 8.50 -2.91 -10.77
N ILE A 20 9.04 -1.70 -11.00
CA ILE A 20 9.12 -0.65 -9.99
C ILE A 20 7.72 -0.26 -9.53
N CYS A 21 6.85 0.09 -10.49
CA CYS A 21 5.50 0.54 -10.20
C CYS A 21 4.64 -0.56 -9.55
N PHE A 22 4.63 -1.78 -10.08
CA PHE A 22 3.64 -2.76 -9.66
C PHE A 22 4.15 -3.82 -8.69
N LYS A 23 5.46 -3.84 -8.41
CA LYS A 23 6.04 -4.77 -7.43
C LYS A 23 6.74 -4.04 -6.29
N TYR A 24 7.70 -3.16 -6.60
CA TYR A 24 8.51 -2.51 -5.55
C TYR A 24 7.74 -1.44 -4.77
N ILE A 25 6.96 -0.59 -5.43
CA ILE A 25 6.17 0.44 -4.75
C ILE A 25 5.11 -0.17 -3.82
N PRO A 26 4.31 -1.17 -4.23
CA PRO A 26 3.40 -1.88 -3.33
C PRO A 26 4.11 -2.54 -2.14
N MET A 27 5.27 -3.17 -2.35
CA MET A 27 6.05 -3.73 -1.24
C MET A 27 6.55 -2.64 -0.27
N ALA A 28 7.07 -1.52 -0.80
CA ALA A 28 7.49 -0.39 0.01
C ALA A 28 6.32 0.27 0.76
N GLY A 29 5.14 0.32 0.14
CA GLY A 29 3.90 0.75 0.77
C GLY A 29 3.44 -0.20 1.87
N GLY A 30 3.57 -1.51 1.68
CA GLY A 30 3.31 -2.53 2.72
C GLY A 30 4.25 -2.40 3.92
N ALA A 31 5.54 -2.17 3.69
CA ALA A 31 6.49 -1.88 4.76
C ALA A 31 6.13 -0.58 5.51
N SER A 32 5.73 0.46 4.78
CA SER A 32 5.30 1.73 5.36
C SER A 32 3.99 1.59 6.15
N TYR A 33 3.09 0.72 5.71
CA TYR A 33 1.86 0.38 6.43
C TYR A 33 2.16 -0.33 7.77
N GLY A 34 3.14 -1.24 7.79
CA GLY A 34 3.65 -1.83 9.03
C GLY A 34 4.27 -0.78 9.97
N ALA A 35 5.05 0.16 9.43
CA ALA A 35 5.61 1.27 10.20
C ALA A 35 4.53 2.17 10.81
N MET A 36 3.46 2.46 10.05
CA MET A 36 2.30 3.20 10.53
C MET A 36 1.57 2.49 11.66
N CYS A 37 1.47 1.16 11.60
CA CYS A 37 0.91 0.36 12.67
C CYS A 37 1.71 0.53 13.98
N ILE A 38 3.04 0.44 13.89
CA ILE A 38 3.92 0.61 15.06
C ILE A 38 3.74 2.01 15.64
N ASN A 39 3.71 3.05 14.80
CA ASN A 39 3.51 4.42 15.23
C ASN A 39 2.16 4.63 15.96
N MET A 40 1.08 4.04 15.45
CA MET A 40 -0.24 4.09 16.10
C MET A 40 -0.25 3.39 17.46
N MET A 41 0.31 2.18 17.53
CA MET A 41 0.32 1.37 18.74
C MET A 41 1.27 1.92 19.81
N GLN A 42 2.48 2.33 19.41
CA GLN A 42 3.53 2.86 20.28
C GLN A 42 4.28 4.04 19.60
N PRO A 43 3.79 5.28 19.77
CA PRO A 43 4.40 6.47 19.18
C PRO A 43 5.85 6.70 19.63
N SER A 44 6.21 6.27 20.84
CA SER A 44 7.56 6.47 21.39
C SER A 44 8.65 5.74 20.59
N VAL A 45 8.31 4.63 19.90
CA VAL A 45 9.25 3.92 19.03
C VAL A 45 9.60 4.79 17.81
N PHE A 46 8.60 5.43 17.22
CA PHE A 46 8.80 6.31 16.06
C PHE A 46 9.60 7.56 16.44
N LYS A 47 9.27 8.15 17.60
CA LYS A 47 10.01 9.27 18.16
C LYS A 47 11.48 8.93 18.44
N SER A 48 11.74 7.71 18.93
CA SER A 48 13.10 7.24 19.20
C SER A 48 13.93 7.04 17.92
N ILE A 49 13.30 6.66 16.81
CA ILE A 49 14.00 6.39 15.54
C ILE A 49 14.21 7.68 14.73
N TYR A 50 13.16 8.52 14.62
CA TYR A 50 13.15 9.66 13.73
C TYR A 50 13.41 11.01 14.43
N GLY A 51 13.39 11.06 15.76
CA GLY A 51 13.65 12.28 16.53
C GLY A 51 12.77 13.44 16.11
N SER A 52 13.37 14.58 15.75
CA SER A 52 12.66 15.77 15.27
C SER A 52 11.97 15.61 13.91
N TRP A 53 12.30 14.55 13.16
CA TRP A 53 11.68 14.25 11.86
C TRP A 53 10.46 13.33 11.96
N GLU A 54 9.98 13.02 13.17
CA GLU A 54 8.87 12.07 13.39
C GLU A 54 7.60 12.42 12.58
N VAL A 55 7.28 13.71 12.48
CA VAL A 55 6.09 14.20 11.77
C VAL A 55 6.24 13.95 10.26
N ALA A 56 7.37 14.35 9.68
CA ALA A 56 7.67 14.15 8.26
C ALA A 56 7.73 12.65 7.90
N ALA A 57 8.36 11.84 8.75
CA ALA A 57 8.45 10.39 8.57
C ALA A 57 7.07 9.72 8.62
N THR A 58 6.20 10.14 9.56
CA THR A 58 4.84 9.63 9.69
C THR A 58 4.00 9.94 8.45
N HIS A 59 3.93 11.21 8.04
CA HIS A 59 3.19 11.60 6.85
C HIS A 59 3.75 10.96 5.58
N GLY A 60 5.08 10.80 5.50
CA GLY A 60 5.74 10.09 4.40
C GLY A 60 5.38 8.60 4.36
N CYS A 61 5.40 7.90 5.49
CA CYS A 61 4.98 6.50 5.57
C CYS A 61 3.50 6.34 5.21
N TRP A 62 2.66 7.27 5.67
CA TRP A 62 1.24 7.26 5.37
C TRP A 62 0.95 7.44 3.88
N LEU A 63 1.62 8.41 3.23
CA LEU A 63 1.50 8.62 1.80
C LEU A 63 2.00 7.39 1.00
N LYS A 64 3.12 6.80 1.41
CA LYS A 64 3.66 5.58 0.77
C LYS A 64 2.72 4.38 0.92
N ALA A 65 2.08 4.23 2.08
CA ALA A 65 1.07 3.19 2.30
C ALA A 65 -0.13 3.39 1.38
N HIS A 66 -0.61 4.63 1.22
CA HIS A 66 -1.69 4.96 0.29
C HIS A 66 -1.33 4.66 -1.17
N ILE A 67 -0.14 5.09 -1.60
CA ILE A 67 0.34 4.85 -2.97
C ILE A 67 0.50 3.34 -3.21
N GLY A 68 1.07 2.59 -2.26
CA GLY A 68 1.27 1.15 -2.40
C GLY A 68 -0.04 0.38 -2.57
N VAL A 69 -1.04 0.64 -1.72
CA VAL A 69 -2.36 -0.01 -1.82
C VAL A 69 -3.11 0.45 -3.07
N GLY A 70 -3.09 1.76 -3.36
CA GLY A 70 -3.76 2.32 -4.54
C GLY A 70 -3.20 1.75 -5.84
N LEU A 71 -1.87 1.66 -5.95
CA LEU A 71 -1.19 1.12 -7.13
C LEU A 71 -1.36 -0.40 -7.25
N TYR A 72 -1.39 -1.13 -6.12
CA TYR A 72 -1.77 -2.54 -6.10
C TYR A 72 -3.18 -2.74 -6.66
N LEU A 73 -4.18 -2.01 -6.15
CA LEU A 73 -5.56 -2.08 -6.63
C LEU A 73 -5.68 -1.69 -8.09
N TYR A 74 -5.01 -0.62 -8.50
CA TYR A 74 -5.00 -0.16 -9.88
C TYR A 74 -4.50 -1.24 -10.85
N SER A 75 -3.50 -2.03 -10.45
CA SER A 75 -2.92 -3.08 -11.30
C SER A 75 -3.82 -4.31 -11.53
N ARG A 76 -4.90 -4.49 -10.73
CA ARG A 76 -5.75 -5.68 -10.76
C ARG A 76 -6.63 -5.76 -12.01
N ASN A 77 -7.00 -6.99 -12.38
CA ASN A 77 -7.75 -7.26 -13.60
C ASN A 77 -9.20 -6.78 -13.51
N VAL A 78 -9.84 -6.88 -12.35
CA VAL A 78 -11.16 -6.30 -12.05
C VAL A 78 -11.22 -4.82 -12.41
N MET A 79 -10.15 -4.10 -12.09
CA MET A 79 -10.07 -2.66 -12.29
C MET A 79 -9.80 -2.28 -13.76
N LYS A 80 -9.31 -3.22 -14.59
CA LYS A 80 -9.08 -2.99 -16.03
C LYS A 80 -10.36 -2.97 -16.86
N GLN A 81 -11.49 -3.44 -16.32
CA GLN A 81 -12.78 -3.39 -16.99
C GLN A 81 -13.44 -2.01 -16.89
N ALA A 82 -13.03 -1.20 -15.91
CA ALA A 82 -13.53 0.15 -15.72
C ALA A 82 -12.76 1.15 -16.61
N ASP A 83 -13.45 2.21 -17.01
CA ASP A 83 -12.82 3.35 -17.69
C ASP A 83 -11.71 3.98 -16.81
N MET A 84 -10.73 4.64 -17.42
CA MET A 84 -9.51 5.10 -16.75
C MET A 84 -9.82 5.99 -15.52
N TYR A 85 -10.79 6.88 -15.64
CA TYR A 85 -11.20 7.76 -14.53
C TYR A 85 -11.79 6.96 -13.36
N HIS A 86 -12.69 6.04 -13.65
CA HIS A 86 -13.32 5.17 -12.64
C HIS A 86 -12.29 4.24 -11.98
N ARG A 87 -11.35 3.71 -12.78
CA ARG A 87 -10.26 2.88 -12.30
C ARG A 87 -9.39 3.60 -11.28
N ILE A 88 -9.04 4.87 -11.55
CA ILE A 88 -8.28 5.71 -10.61
C ILE A 88 -9.14 5.98 -9.36
N ALA A 89 -10.39 6.42 -9.54
CA ALA A 89 -11.29 6.75 -8.43
C ALA A 89 -11.49 5.57 -7.47
N TYR A 90 -11.76 4.36 -7.99
CA TYR A 90 -11.94 3.16 -7.17
C TYR A 90 -10.66 2.72 -6.48
N SER A 91 -9.50 2.87 -7.13
CA SER A 91 -8.21 2.55 -6.53
C SER A 91 -7.86 3.50 -5.38
N VAL A 92 -8.12 4.80 -5.56
CA VAL A 92 -7.95 5.81 -4.52
C VAL A 92 -8.92 5.55 -3.37
N PHE A 93 -10.20 5.33 -3.67
CA PHE A 93 -11.22 5.03 -2.67
C PHE A 93 -10.90 3.79 -1.85
N GLY A 94 -10.51 2.69 -2.51
CA GLY A 94 -10.09 1.46 -1.83
C GLY A 94 -8.84 1.65 -0.96
N SER A 95 -7.87 2.44 -1.43
CA SER A 95 -6.69 2.81 -0.64
C SER A 95 -7.07 3.62 0.60
N VAL A 96 -8.00 4.57 0.47
CA VAL A 96 -8.53 5.37 1.58
C VAL A 96 -9.23 4.48 2.60
N ILE A 97 -10.20 3.66 2.18
CA ILE A 97 -10.92 2.76 3.09
C ILE A 97 -9.94 1.83 3.82
N PHE A 98 -9.01 1.21 3.10
CA PHE A 98 -8.10 0.24 3.70
C PHE A 98 -7.20 0.89 4.76
N ASN A 99 -6.53 1.99 4.42
CA ASN A 99 -5.59 2.65 5.33
C ASN A 99 -6.31 3.29 6.52
N PHE A 100 -7.39 4.05 6.29
CA PHE A 100 -8.13 4.68 7.39
C PHE A 100 -8.87 3.65 8.24
N GLY A 101 -9.47 2.61 7.65
CA GLY A 101 -10.10 1.52 8.38
C GLY A 101 -9.13 0.80 9.31
N SER A 102 -7.89 0.60 8.85
CA SER A 102 -6.82 0.02 9.68
C SER A 102 -6.44 0.92 10.85
N VAL A 103 -6.28 2.22 10.61
CA VAL A 103 -5.98 3.21 11.66
C VAL A 103 -7.10 3.27 12.71
N LEU A 104 -8.36 3.23 12.28
CA LEU A 104 -9.51 3.19 13.19
C LEU A 104 -9.48 1.90 14.03
N LEU A 105 -9.26 0.75 13.41
CA LEU A 105 -9.16 -0.53 14.11
C LEU A 105 -8.05 -0.50 15.18
N TRP A 106 -6.87 -0.01 14.83
CA TRP A 106 -5.74 0.10 15.75
C TRP A 106 -6.00 1.10 16.87
N GLY A 107 -6.63 2.25 16.55
CA GLY A 107 -7.04 3.26 17.52
C GLY A 107 -7.98 2.70 18.57
N TYR A 108 -9.01 1.96 18.15
CA TYR A 108 -9.93 1.27 19.08
C TYR A 108 -9.23 0.15 19.86
N SER A 109 -8.41 -0.66 19.19
CA SER A 109 -7.69 -1.76 19.83
C SER A 109 -6.79 -1.25 20.97
N LYS A 110 -6.10 -0.12 20.75
CA LYS A 110 -5.23 0.50 21.76
C LYS A 110 -5.95 0.85 23.07
N LEU A 111 -7.26 1.13 23.02
CA LEU A 111 -8.08 1.41 24.20
C LEU A 111 -8.37 0.15 25.04
N ILE A 112 -8.42 -1.02 24.39
CA ILE A 112 -8.75 -2.30 25.02
C ILE A 112 -7.48 -3.01 25.50
N LEU A 113 -6.37 -2.83 24.76
CA LEU A 113 -5.11 -3.51 25.05
C LEU A 113 -4.38 -2.91 26.27
N PRO A 114 -3.78 -3.75 27.14
CA PRO A 114 -3.01 -3.31 28.29
C PRO A 114 -1.83 -2.44 27.85
N ASP A 115 -1.32 -1.60 28.76
CA ASP A 115 -0.22 -0.66 28.51
C ASP A 115 1.15 -1.37 28.51
N ASN A 116 1.26 -2.42 27.69
CA ASN A 116 2.49 -3.15 27.44
C ASN A 116 2.87 -3.00 25.96
N THR A 117 4.03 -2.38 25.73
CA THR A 117 4.56 -2.11 24.39
C THR A 117 4.67 -3.37 23.54
N ALA A 118 5.17 -4.49 24.10
CA ALA A 118 5.34 -5.72 23.34
C ALA A 118 4.00 -6.26 22.86
N VAL A 119 2.98 -6.28 23.73
CA VAL A 119 1.65 -6.78 23.39
C VAL A 119 1.00 -5.91 22.31
N ARG A 120 1.07 -4.58 22.43
CA ARG A 120 0.49 -3.65 21.45
C ARG A 120 1.17 -3.73 20.09
N VAL A 121 2.50 -3.83 20.07
CA VAL A 121 3.27 -3.96 18.82
C VAL A 121 3.02 -5.31 18.16
N LEU A 122 3.02 -6.42 18.91
CA LEU A 122 2.72 -7.75 18.38
C LEU A 122 1.29 -7.84 17.83
N PHE A 123 0.32 -7.34 18.59
CA PHE A 123 -1.07 -7.26 18.14
C PHE A 123 -1.19 -6.41 16.87
N GLY A 124 -0.59 -5.21 16.88
CA GLY A 124 -0.58 -4.33 15.71
C GLY A 124 0.01 -5.00 14.48
N LEU A 125 1.23 -5.54 14.57
CA LEU A 125 1.88 -6.21 13.45
C LEU A 125 1.11 -7.42 12.96
N SER A 126 0.59 -8.26 13.86
CA SER A 126 -0.23 -9.42 13.48
C SER A 126 -1.50 -8.98 12.74
N THR A 127 -2.14 -7.92 13.21
CA THR A 127 -3.36 -7.37 12.60
C THR A 127 -3.05 -6.70 11.26
N ALA A 128 -1.94 -5.98 11.14
CA ALA A 128 -1.49 -5.39 9.89
C ALA A 128 -1.24 -6.45 8.82
N VAL A 129 -0.52 -7.54 9.17
CA VAL A 129 -0.29 -8.67 8.27
C VAL A 129 -1.61 -9.35 7.91
N ALA A 130 -2.49 -9.59 8.88
CA ALA A 130 -3.78 -10.20 8.65
C ALA A 130 -4.66 -9.38 7.70
N LEU A 131 -4.76 -8.07 7.90
CA LEU A 131 -5.55 -7.17 7.05
C LEU A 131 -5.01 -7.14 5.61
N VAL A 132 -3.70 -7.08 5.43
CA VAL A 132 -3.09 -7.15 4.10
C VAL A 132 -3.37 -8.51 3.45
N ALA A 133 -3.20 -9.62 4.18
CA ALA A 133 -3.43 -10.97 3.66
C ALA A 133 -4.90 -11.16 3.24
N VAL A 134 -5.85 -10.79 4.11
CA VAL A 134 -7.29 -10.86 3.83
C VAL A 134 -7.66 -9.94 2.67
N GLY A 135 -7.13 -8.71 2.63
CA GLY A 135 -7.38 -7.78 1.53
C GLY A 135 -6.87 -8.30 0.19
N MET A 136 -5.69 -8.92 0.17
CA MET A 136 -5.14 -9.57 -1.03
C MET A 136 -5.98 -10.77 -1.46
N ASP A 137 -6.43 -11.60 -0.53
CA ASP A 137 -7.26 -12.76 -0.80
C ASP A 137 -8.65 -12.36 -1.33
N TYR A 138 -9.29 -11.38 -0.69
CA TYR A 138 -10.55 -10.79 -1.13
C TYR A 138 -10.47 -10.29 -2.58
N ILE A 139 -9.42 -9.53 -2.90
CA ILE A 139 -9.23 -9.00 -4.26
C ILE A 139 -8.99 -10.14 -5.26
N LYS A 140 -8.22 -11.18 -4.90
CA LYS A 140 -8.05 -12.37 -5.75
C LYS A 140 -9.36 -13.11 -5.99
N PHE A 141 -10.18 -13.26 -4.94
CA PHE A 141 -11.51 -13.85 -5.05
C PHE A 141 -12.39 -13.05 -6.02
N VAL A 142 -12.43 -11.73 -5.89
CA VAL A 142 -13.19 -10.86 -6.80
C VAL A 142 -12.65 -10.96 -8.24
N ASP A 143 -11.33 -10.97 -8.43
CA ASP A 143 -10.72 -11.19 -9.75
C ASP A 143 -11.12 -12.53 -10.38
N SER A 144 -11.20 -13.61 -9.59
CA SER A 144 -11.62 -14.93 -10.10
C SER A 144 -13.06 -14.92 -10.64
N LYS A 145 -13.95 -14.15 -10.03
CA LYS A 145 -15.36 -14.05 -10.47
C LYS A 145 -15.54 -13.18 -11.70
N VAL A 146 -14.62 -12.24 -11.91
CA VAL A 146 -14.63 -11.35 -13.07
C VAL A 146 -13.98 -12.01 -14.29
N GLY A 147 -12.96 -12.86 -14.09
CA GLY A 147 -12.38 -13.70 -15.15
C GLY A 147 -13.36 -14.72 -15.73
N ASN A 148 -14.18 -15.35 -14.89
CA ASN A 148 -15.16 -16.37 -15.29
C ASN A 148 -16.37 -15.83 -16.08
N LYS A 149 -16.46 -14.52 -16.34
CA LYS A 149 -17.53 -13.92 -17.18
C LYS A 149 -17.11 -13.75 -18.65
N LEU A 150 -15.88 -14.11 -19.00
CA LEU A 150 -15.31 -13.98 -20.35
C LEU A 150 -15.14 -15.35 -21.05
N GLU A 151 -15.60 -16.43 -20.43
CA GLU A 151 -15.77 -17.78 -21.02
C GLU A 151 -17.27 -18.06 -21.19
#